data_AF-A0A520TYE4-F1
#
_entry.id   AF-A0A520TYE4-F1
#
_cell.length_a   1.000
_cell.length_b   1.000
_cell.length_c   1.000
_cell.angle_alpha   90.00
_cell.angle_beta   90.00
_cell.angle_gamma   90.00
#
_symmetry.space_group_name_H-M   'P 1'
#
loop_
_entity.id
_entity.type
_entity.pdbx_description
1 polymer ?
#
loop_
_entity_poly.entity_id
_entity_poly.type
_entity_poly.pdbx_seq_one_letter_code
_entity_poly.pdbx_strand_id
1 'polypeptide(L)'
;MNKISNTTSPPYFCAVFTSIRTETNEGYDQMNDMLFKEINKVAGYLGNEAFRDQDGFGVNVSYWKDIKSLKYWRDNELHKKAQALGKSKWYKEYKLRICKVERDYEFNSKP
;
A
#
# COMPACT_ATOMS: atom_id res chain seq x y z
N MET A 1 -10.01 14.54 1.14
CA MET A 1 -9.85 13.07 1.27
C MET A 1 -9.44 12.79 2.71
N ASN A 2 -10.16 11.89 3.40
CA ASN A 2 -9.71 11.45 4.73
C ASN A 2 -8.37 10.73 4.56
N LYS A 3 -7.38 11.10 5.39
CA LYS A 3 -6.06 10.48 5.37
C LYS A 3 -6.06 9.08 5.99
N ILE A 4 -7.07 8.77 6.79
CA ILE A 4 -7.27 7.49 7.47
C ILE A 4 -8.26 6.67 6.63
N SER A 5 -7.93 5.41 6.33
CA SER A 5 -8.76 4.54 5.52
C SER A 5 -10.02 4.11 6.29
N ASN A 6 -11.18 4.13 5.64
CA ASN A 6 -12.43 3.63 6.22
C ASN A 6 -12.54 2.12 6.00
N THR A 7 -11.94 1.33 6.89
CA THR A 7 -11.92 -0.13 6.85
C THR A 7 -13.23 -0.74 7.31
N THR A 8 -13.51 -1.98 6.87
CA THR A 8 -14.63 -2.77 7.42
C THR A 8 -14.31 -3.24 8.84
N SER A 9 -15.32 -3.69 9.59
CA SER A 9 -15.08 -4.35 10.89
C SER A 9 -14.08 -5.52 10.75
N PRO A 10 -13.11 -5.67 11.68
CA PRO A 10 -12.23 -6.84 11.74
C PRO A 10 -12.99 -8.18 11.79
N PRO A 11 -12.36 -9.29 11.35
CA PRO A 11 -10.99 -9.35 10.87
C PRO A 11 -10.84 -8.93 9.40
N TYR A 12 -9.74 -8.25 9.12
CA TYR A 12 -9.25 -7.98 7.77
C TYR A 12 -7.72 -8.09 7.74
N PHE A 13 -7.09 -7.88 6.60
CA PHE A 13 -5.64 -7.99 6.42
C PHE A 13 -5.03 -6.64 6.08
N CYS A 14 -3.78 -6.43 6.48
CA CYS A 14 -2.97 -5.32 5.99
C CYS A 14 -1.63 -5.79 5.45
N ALA A 15 -1.14 -5.08 4.44
CA ALA A 15 0.19 -5.24 3.89
C ALA A 15 1.00 -3.98 4.19
N VAL A 16 1.97 -4.10 5.10
CA VAL A 16 2.85 -3.02 5.54
C VAL A 16 4.14 -3.07 4.73
N PHE A 17 4.29 -2.12 3.81
CA PHE A 17 5.47 -1.93 2.98
C PHE A 17 6.32 -0.78 3.54
N THR A 18 7.44 -1.12 4.16
CA THR A 18 8.45 -0.16 4.64
C THR A 18 9.59 -0.10 3.63
N SER A 19 10.03 1.08 3.21
CA SER A 19 11.10 1.22 2.22
C SER A 19 11.98 2.44 2.41
N ILE A 20 13.20 2.36 1.90
CA ILE A 20 14.12 3.48 1.69
C ILE A 20 14.25 3.69 0.18
N ARG A 21 13.94 4.90 -0.31
CA ARG A 21 14.03 5.24 -1.73
C ARG A 21 15.46 5.49 -2.19
N THR A 22 15.71 5.26 -3.47
CA THR A 22 16.83 5.89 -4.19
C THR A 22 16.48 7.35 -4.51
N GLU A 23 17.47 8.12 -4.96
CA GLU A 23 17.25 9.48 -5.46
C GLU A 23 16.55 9.48 -6.83
N THR A 24 16.48 8.31 -7.50
CA THR A 24 15.83 8.15 -8.80
C THR A 24 14.32 8.25 -8.68
N ASN A 25 13.75 9.27 -9.31
CA ASN A 25 12.29 9.45 -9.41
C ASN A 25 11.71 9.15 -10.80
N GLU A 26 12.56 8.91 -11.80
CA GLU A 26 12.10 8.67 -13.18
C GLU A 26 11.08 7.53 -13.25
N GLY A 27 9.89 7.86 -13.78
CA GLY A 27 8.78 6.93 -13.95
C GLY A 27 8.08 6.47 -12.66
N TYR A 28 8.55 6.88 -11.48
CA TYR A 28 7.96 6.47 -10.20
C TYR A 28 6.53 6.99 -10.06
N ASP A 29 6.35 8.31 -10.19
CA ASP A 29 5.03 8.94 -9.99
C ASP A 29 4.01 8.45 -11.02
N GLN A 30 4.44 8.28 -12.27
CA GLN A 30 3.60 7.72 -13.34
C GLN A 30 3.16 6.27 -13.03
N MET A 31 4.10 5.41 -12.60
CA MET A 31 3.76 4.04 -12.21
C MET A 31 2.84 4.04 -10.98
N ASN A 32 3.09 4.91 -10.01
CA ASN A 32 2.27 5.05 -8.82
C ASN A 32 0.83 5.43 -9.19
N ASP A 33 0.63 6.42 -10.06
CA ASP A 33 -0.70 6.81 -10.54
C ASP A 33 -1.43 5.66 -11.27
N MET A 34 -0.70 4.89 -12.09
CA MET A 34 -1.26 3.72 -12.75
C MET A 34 -1.66 2.64 -11.75
N LEU A 35 -0.81 2.34 -10.76
CA LEU A 35 -1.12 1.39 -9.69
C LEU A 35 -2.33 1.84 -8.87
N PHE A 36 -2.42 3.12 -8.52
CA PHE A 36 -3.55 3.67 -7.79
C PHE A 36 -4.85 3.55 -8.58
N LYS A 37 -4.84 3.81 -9.89
CA LYS A 37 -6.03 3.60 -10.74
C LYS A 37 -6.45 2.13 -10.80
N GLU A 38 -5.49 1.20 -10.75
CA GLU A 38 -5.76 -0.22 -10.87
C GLU A 38 -6.17 -0.88 -9.55
N ILE A 39 -5.47 -0.57 -8.45
CA ILE A 39 -5.75 -1.13 -7.12
C ILE A 39 -7.16 -0.78 -6.65
N ASN A 40 -7.66 0.42 -6.98
CA ASN A 40 -9.02 0.86 -6.65
C ASN A 40 -10.12 0.04 -7.33
N LYS A 41 -9.80 -0.74 -8.37
CA LYS A 41 -10.75 -1.66 -9.03
C LYS A 41 -10.77 -3.04 -8.38
N VAL A 42 -9.81 -3.35 -7.50
CA VAL A 42 -9.66 -4.68 -6.91
C VAL A 42 -10.74 -4.88 -5.85
N ALA A 43 -11.62 -5.86 -6.08
CA ALA A 43 -12.61 -6.25 -5.08
C ALA A 43 -11.93 -6.67 -3.77
N GLY A 44 -12.33 -6.03 -2.67
CA GLY A 44 -11.76 -6.27 -1.34
C GLY A 44 -10.55 -5.39 -0.99
N TYR A 45 -10.14 -4.45 -1.84
CA TYR A 45 -9.28 -3.34 -1.41
C TYR A 45 -10.09 -2.37 -0.52
N LEU A 46 -9.55 -2.04 0.66
CA LEU A 46 -10.22 -1.20 1.66
C LEU A 46 -9.58 0.19 1.78
N GLY A 47 -8.52 0.48 1.02
CA GLY A 47 -7.76 1.72 1.09
C GLY A 47 -6.31 1.50 1.49
N ASN A 48 -5.57 2.61 1.57
CA ASN A 48 -4.20 2.61 2.05
C ASN A 48 -3.85 3.92 2.75
N GLU A 49 -2.83 3.85 3.57
CA GLU A 49 -2.20 4.98 4.24
C GLU A 49 -0.74 5.00 3.86
N ALA A 50 -0.21 6.19 3.59
CA ALA A 50 1.17 6.34 3.15
C ALA A 50 1.85 7.55 3.80
N PHE A 51 3.11 7.35 4.16
CA PHE A 51 4.00 8.39 4.64
C PHE A 51 5.38 8.22 3.99
N ARG A 52 6.04 9.35 3.71
CA ARG A 52 7.40 9.44 3.21
C ARG A 52 8.04 10.68 3.83
N ASP A 53 9.19 10.53 4.46
CA ASP A 53 9.97 11.66 4.94
C ASP A 53 10.93 12.20 3.87
N GLN A 54 11.65 13.26 4.22
CA GLN A 54 12.60 13.94 3.35
C GLN A 54 13.86 13.11 3.06
N ASP A 55 14.20 12.18 3.95
CA ASP A 55 15.35 11.27 3.83
C ASP A 55 15.04 10.01 3.00
N GLY A 56 13.80 9.91 2.50
CA GLY A 56 13.34 8.85 1.62
C GLY A 56 12.86 7.59 2.34
N PHE A 57 12.87 7.56 3.68
CA PHE A 57 12.22 6.51 4.45
C PHE A 57 10.69 6.68 4.39
N GLY A 58 9.98 5.58 4.25
CA GLY A 58 8.53 5.65 4.19
C GLY A 58 7.83 4.32 4.30
N VAL A 59 6.54 4.44 4.56
CA VAL A 59 5.65 3.35 4.87
C VAL A 59 4.40 3.51 4.01
N ASN A 60 3.99 2.43 3.37
CA ASN A 60 2.66 2.31 2.77
C ASN A 60 1.97 1.10 3.42
N VAL A 61 0.82 1.33 4.04
CA VAL A 61 -0.04 0.28 4.60
C VAL A 61 -1.26 0.19 3.71
N SER A 62 -1.49 -0.94 3.08
CA SER A 62 -2.72 -1.21 2.33
C SER A 62 -3.61 -2.20 3.09
N TYR A 63 -4.92 -1.97 3.05
CA TYR A 63 -5.91 -2.75 3.80
C TYR A 63 -6.78 -3.58 2.84
N TRP A 64 -7.10 -4.79 3.27
CA TRP A 64 -7.69 -5.82 2.42
C TRP A 64 -8.72 -6.62 3.19
N LYS A 65 -9.91 -6.79 2.62
CA LYS A 65 -11.00 -7.58 3.20
C LYS A 65 -10.56 -9.00 3.56
N ASP A 66 -9.76 -9.62 2.69
CA ASP A 66 -9.26 -10.98 2.89
C ASP A 66 -7.91 -11.22 2.19
N ILE A 67 -7.26 -12.32 2.56
CA ILE A 67 -5.97 -12.73 2.00
C ILE A 67 -6.05 -13.08 0.51
N LYS A 68 -7.23 -13.44 -0.02
CA LYS A 68 -7.41 -13.78 -1.44
C LYS A 68 -7.37 -12.51 -2.29
N SER A 69 -8.02 -11.43 -1.87
CA SER A 69 -7.95 -10.12 -2.53
C SER A 69 -6.52 -9.57 -2.55
N LEU A 70 -5.80 -9.67 -1.42
CA LEU A 70 -4.38 -9.28 -1.37
C LEU A 70 -3.51 -10.13 -2.31
N LYS A 71 -3.73 -11.44 -2.36
CA LYS A 71 -3.02 -12.33 -3.29
C LYS A 71 -3.33 -12.00 -4.74
N TYR A 72 -4.59 -11.73 -5.07
CA TYR A 72 -5.00 -11.27 -6.40
C TYR A 72 -4.24 -10.00 -6.81
N TRP A 73 -4.16 -9.03 -5.90
CA TRP A 73 -3.38 -7.81 -6.17
C TRP A 73 -1.88 -8.07 -6.32
N ARG A 74 -1.28 -8.91 -5.48
CA ARG A 74 0.12 -9.34 -5.63
C ARG A 74 0.38 -9.96 -7.02
N ASP A 75 -0.58 -10.71 -7.53
CA ASP A 75 -0.46 -11.43 -8.80
C ASP A 75 -0.87 -10.57 -10.03
N ASN A 76 -1.34 -9.34 -9.82
CA ASN A 76 -1.67 -8.39 -10.89
C ASN A 76 -0.42 -8.02 -11.72
N GLU A 77 -0.56 -8.02 -13.05
CA GLU A 77 0.57 -7.81 -13.96
C GLU A 77 1.20 -6.42 -13.88
N LEU A 78 0.40 -5.37 -13.68
CA LEU A 78 0.93 -4.02 -13.48
C LEU A 78 1.71 -3.94 -12.16
N HIS A 79 1.18 -4.56 -11.10
CA HIS A 79 1.85 -4.60 -9.80
C HIS A 79 3.17 -5.40 -9.86
N LYS A 80 3.23 -6.54 -10.55
CA LYS A 80 4.49 -7.29 -10.77
C LYS A 80 5.53 -6.44 -11.50
N LYS A 81 5.13 -5.71 -12.55
CA LYS A 81 6.02 -4.78 -13.27
C LYS A 81 6.55 -3.69 -12.34
N ALA A 82 5.69 -3.09 -11.54
CA ALA A 82 6.10 -2.08 -10.56
C ALA A 82 7.05 -2.64 -9.50
N GLN A 83 6.87 -3.88 -9.04
CA GLN A 83 7.80 -4.54 -8.12
C GLN A 83 9.18 -4.76 -8.74
N ALA A 84 9.24 -5.15 -10.02
CA ALA A 84 10.50 -5.32 -10.74
C ALA A 84 11.23 -3.97 -10.93
N LEU A 85 10.50 -2.91 -11.30
CA LEU A 85 11.05 -1.55 -11.38
C LEU A 85 11.47 -1.02 -10.01
N GLY A 86 10.69 -1.30 -8.97
CA GLY A 86 11.00 -0.94 -7.59
C GLY A 86 12.36 -1.50 -7.14
N LYS A 87 12.61 -2.78 -7.41
CA LYS A 87 13.88 -3.45 -7.09
C LYS A 87 15.07 -2.94 -7.90
N SER A 88 14.84 -2.60 -9.18
CA SER A 88 15.91 -2.20 -10.09
C SER A 88 16.22 -0.70 -10.06
N LYS A 89 15.28 0.15 -9.62
CA LYS A 89 15.40 1.60 -9.75
C LYS A 89 15.05 2.38 -8.49
N TRP A 90 13.90 2.12 -7.86
CA TRP A 90 13.29 3.09 -6.94
C TRP A 90 13.57 2.86 -5.45
N TYR A 91 13.97 1.65 -5.05
CA TYR A 91 14.18 1.31 -3.64
C TYR A 91 15.60 0.79 -3.40
N LYS A 92 16.28 1.36 -2.40
CA LYS A 92 17.56 0.84 -1.88
C LYS A 92 17.31 -0.41 -1.05
N GLU A 93 16.27 -0.38 -0.22
CA GLU A 93 15.82 -1.49 0.60
C GLU A 93 14.30 -1.39 0.80
N TYR A 94 13.63 -2.53 0.93
CA TYR A 94 12.27 -2.57 1.46
C TYR A 94 12.00 -3.86 2.24
N LYS A 95 10.97 -3.80 3.10
CA LYS A 95 10.41 -4.94 3.82
C LYS A 95 8.89 -4.92 3.72
N LEU A 96 8.30 -6.07 3.40
CA LEU A 96 6.86 -6.28 3.36
C LEU A 96 6.44 -7.19 4.53
N ARG A 97 5.43 -6.77 5.30
CA ARG A 97 4.80 -7.60 6.33
C ARG A 97 3.32 -7.74 6.02
N ILE A 98 2.81 -8.97 6.09
CA ILE A 98 1.38 -9.25 5.95
C ILE A 98 0.85 -9.56 7.35
N CYS A 99 -0.13 -8.78 7.79
CA CYS A 99 -0.71 -8.91 9.12
C CYS A 99 -2.22 -9.13 9.01
N LYS A 100 -2.79 -9.85 9.98
CA LYS A 100 -4.23 -9.90 10.20
C LYS A 100 -4.57 -8.89 11.28
N VAL A 101 -5.47 -7.97 10.97
CA VAL A 101 -6.02 -7.03 11.93
C VAL A 101 -7.16 -7.73 12.65
N GLU A 102 -6.96 -8.02 13.93
CA GLU A 102 -7.97 -8.66 14.79
C GLU A 102 -8.82 -7.63 15.53
N ARG A 103 -8.33 -6.40 15.66
CA ARG A 103 -8.98 -5.28 16.37
C ARG A 103 -8.64 -3.96 15.69
N ASP A 104 -9.64 -3.11 15.59
CA ASP A 104 -9.59 -1.80 14.95
C ASP A 104 -10.52 -0.88 15.74
N TYR A 105 -10.01 0.28 16.17
CA TYR A 105 -10.73 1.23 17.01
C TYR A 105 -10.59 2.62 16.39
N GLU A 106 -11.72 3.29 16.21
CA GLU A 106 -11.77 4.65 15.67
C GLU A 106 -12.06 5.66 16.79
N PHE A 107 -11.38 6.80 16.75
CA PHE A 107 -11.71 7.98 17.55
C PHE A 107 -11.85 9.18 16.62
N ASN A 108 -13.00 9.84 16.67
CA ASN A 108 -13.24 11.09 15.99
C ASN A 108 -13.56 12.16 17.03
N SER A 109 -12.74 13.22 17.08
CA SER A 109 -12.91 14.32 18.03
C SER A 109 -13.96 15.35 17.61
N LYS A 110 -14.51 15.23 16.39
CA LYS A 110 -15.58 16.11 15.92
C LYS A 110 -16.95 15.53 16.32
N PRO A 111 -17.89 16.37 16.78
CA PRO A 111 -19.27 15.96 16.98
C PRO A 111 -19.96 15.58 15.66
#